data_AF-Q5FIH2-F1
#
_entry.id   AF-Q5FIH2-F1
#
_cell.length_a   1.000
_cell.length_b   1.000
_cell.length_c   1.000
_cell.angle_alpha   90.00
_cell.angle_beta   90.00
_cell.angle_gamma   90.00
#
_symmetry.space_group_name_H-M   'P 1'
#
loop_
_entity.id
_entity.type
_entity.pdbx_description
1 polymer ?
#
loop_
_entity_poly.entity_id
_entity_poly.type
_entity_poly.pdbx_seq_one_letter_code
_entity_poly.pdbx_strand_id
1 'polypeptide(L)'
;MKRNIKLLSTISVAAALAGSAIFVMNNNQEDNSTVQAASITLPSGYTKNAVIKWNQTGKASKALINASKKGMMENTNSDAGSDNTLVNVTKLTNSQKVELSKYTLSLINSARSQLGKKPWTYRSGALRFADRVANQYYTHNKSCWDPDHYVAGILRAAKASGLNSNAGQVYEDEAGLPISSQYGSNLRTMSVLKNQIYFNVKQMLFGGFAGSDSQMNDSSRYTEWEHAGDLLGCRTKNYDAKTKYFGVSFSGLKDDQSKISVHMIGVAKRYIQNYKKFNH
;
A
#
# COMPACT_ATOMS: atom_id res chain seq x y z
N MET A 1 48.62 13.01 -28.38
CA MET A 1 48.69 13.02 -26.91
C MET A 1 47.94 11.82 -26.37
N LYS A 2 48.66 10.98 -25.63
CA LYS A 2 48.17 9.74 -25.00
C LYS A 2 47.36 10.09 -23.74
N ARG A 3 46.27 9.34 -23.48
CA ARG A 3 46.16 8.49 -22.29
C ARG A 3 44.96 7.55 -22.40
N ASN A 4 45.27 6.32 -22.81
CA ASN A 4 44.57 5.11 -22.39
C ASN A 4 44.87 4.87 -20.91
N ILE A 5 43.86 4.50 -20.12
CA ILE A 5 44.04 3.56 -19.00
C ILE A 5 42.85 2.58 -19.01
N LYS A 6 43.12 1.37 -19.51
CA LYS A 6 42.45 0.13 -19.06
C LYS A 6 43.30 -0.47 -17.92
N LEU A 7 42.74 -1.49 -17.27
CA LEU A 7 43.28 -2.43 -16.26
C LEU A 7 43.05 -2.02 -14.80
N LEU A 8 42.75 -2.92 -13.85
CA LEU A 8 42.31 -4.33 -13.88
C LEU A 8 41.87 -4.65 -12.42
N SER A 9 41.16 -5.76 -12.26
CA SER A 9 40.66 -6.36 -11.02
C SER A 9 41.66 -6.52 -9.87
N THR A 10 41.16 -6.53 -8.64
CA THR A 10 41.63 -7.47 -7.59
C THR A 10 40.44 -8.00 -6.77
N ILE A 11 40.04 -9.23 -7.09
CA ILE A 11 39.34 -10.13 -6.18
C ILE A 11 40.41 -10.67 -5.24
N SER A 12 40.30 -10.40 -3.94
CA SER A 12 41.14 -11.02 -2.92
C SER A 12 40.41 -12.26 -2.38
N VAL A 13 40.75 -13.43 -2.92
CA VAL A 13 40.46 -14.73 -2.30
C VAL A 13 41.76 -15.26 -1.73
N ALA A 14 41.88 -15.30 -0.40
CA ALA A 14 42.63 -16.31 0.33
C ALA A 14 42.46 -16.13 1.84
N ALA A 15 41.72 -17.05 2.47
CA ALA A 15 42.09 -17.67 3.73
C ALA A 15 41.23 -18.94 3.89
N ALA A 16 41.77 -20.08 3.49
CA ALA A 16 41.28 -21.38 3.93
C ALA A 16 41.97 -21.70 5.26
N LEU A 17 41.19 -21.92 6.32
CA LEU A 17 41.59 -22.77 7.44
C LEU A 17 40.36 -23.54 7.91
N ALA A 18 40.52 -24.85 7.92
CA ALA A 18 39.53 -25.84 8.28
C ALA A 18 39.08 -25.68 9.74
N GLY A 19 37.78 -25.77 9.95
CA GLY A 19 37.15 -25.82 11.26
C GLY A 19 35.73 -26.31 11.10
N SER A 20 35.52 -27.61 11.24
CA SER A 20 34.21 -28.25 11.21
C SER A 20 33.37 -27.75 12.39
N ALA A 21 32.50 -26.78 12.14
CA ALA A 21 31.43 -26.40 13.05
C ALA A 21 30.17 -26.15 12.23
N ILE A 22 29.17 -27.01 12.41
CA ILE A 22 27.83 -26.86 11.84
C ILE A 22 27.20 -25.64 12.52
N PHE A 23 27.22 -24.49 11.85
CA PHE A 23 26.49 -23.31 12.28
C PHE A 23 25.07 -23.36 11.70
N VAL A 24 24.08 -23.51 12.59
CA VAL A 24 22.67 -23.25 12.30
C VAL A 24 22.52 -21.76 12.02
N MET A 25 22.31 -21.37 10.76
CA MET A 25 22.00 -19.99 10.40
C MET A 25 20.56 -19.67 10.76
N ASN A 26 20.38 -18.95 11.86
CA ASN A 26 19.15 -18.25 12.20
C ASN A 26 19.18 -16.89 11.48
N ASN A 27 18.48 -16.78 10.35
CA ASN A 27 18.41 -15.54 9.57
C ASN A 27 17.52 -14.49 10.26
N ASN A 28 18.07 -13.84 11.29
CA ASN A 28 17.64 -12.51 11.73
C ASN A 28 18.80 -11.55 11.43
N GLN A 29 19.00 -11.26 10.15
CA GLN A 29 19.88 -10.17 9.74
C GLN A 29 18.98 -9.03 9.27
N GLU A 30 18.76 -8.06 10.16
CA GLU A 30 18.29 -6.73 9.80
C GLU A 30 19.39 -6.09 8.95
N ASP A 31 19.18 -6.10 7.64
CA ASP A 31 19.99 -5.36 6.69
C ASP A 31 19.77 -3.86 6.93
N ASN A 32 20.72 -3.23 7.62
CA ASN A 32 20.79 -1.78 7.84
C ASN A 32 21.36 -1.07 6.60
N SER A 33 20.78 -1.33 5.44
CA SER A 33 20.82 -0.37 4.34
C SER A 33 19.80 0.73 4.68
N THR A 34 20.27 1.93 5.02
CA THR A 34 19.39 3.10 5.23
C THR A 34 18.84 3.58 3.89
N VAL A 35 17.98 2.75 3.29
CA VAL A 35 17.05 3.20 2.26
C VAL A 35 16.10 4.16 2.95
N GLN A 36 16.08 5.41 2.50
CA GLN A 36 15.12 6.41 2.96
C GLN A 36 13.72 5.80 2.87
N ALA A 37 13.02 5.74 4.01
CA ALA A 37 11.67 5.18 4.04
C ALA A 37 10.74 6.07 3.19
N ALA A 38 10.00 5.45 2.27
CA ALA A 38 9.15 6.18 1.34
C ALA A 38 8.13 7.06 2.08
N SER A 39 7.89 8.27 1.59
CA SER A 39 7.08 9.26 2.33
C SER A 39 6.06 10.03 1.49
N ILE A 40 5.01 10.51 2.15
CA ILE A 40 4.05 11.49 1.65
C ILE A 40 4.03 12.67 2.62
N THR A 41 4.14 13.88 2.08
CA THR A 41 4.01 15.13 2.84
C THR A 41 2.60 15.67 2.70
N LEU A 42 1.93 15.92 3.84
CA LEU A 42 0.64 16.58 3.88
C LEU A 42 0.85 18.09 3.69
N PRO A 43 0.17 18.71 2.71
CA PRO A 43 0.34 20.12 2.42
C PRO A 43 -0.31 20.98 3.51
N SER A 44 0.16 22.22 3.63
CA SER A 44 -0.43 23.19 4.56
C SER A 44 -1.95 23.35 4.32
N GLY A 45 -2.71 23.32 5.41
CA GLY A 45 -4.17 23.34 5.38
C GLY A 45 -4.85 21.96 5.31
N TYR A 46 -4.09 20.89 5.03
CA TYR A 46 -4.60 19.53 5.13
C TYR A 46 -4.60 19.07 6.60
N THR A 47 -5.77 19.12 7.25
CA THR A 47 -5.86 18.87 8.70
C THR A 47 -6.75 17.68 9.04
N LYS A 48 -6.44 17.02 10.17
CA LYS A 48 -7.27 15.96 10.77
C LYS A 48 -8.75 16.36 10.87
N ASN A 49 -9.03 17.57 11.33
CA ASN A 49 -10.41 18.04 11.53
C ASN A 49 -11.16 18.23 10.20
N ALA A 50 -10.47 18.64 9.14
CA ALA A 50 -11.08 18.77 7.82
C ALA A 50 -11.49 17.39 7.25
N VAL A 51 -10.61 16.38 7.37
CA VAL A 51 -10.90 15.00 6.93
C VAL A 51 -12.04 14.39 7.75
N ILE A 52 -12.03 14.56 9.08
CA ILE A 52 -13.13 14.10 9.95
C ILE A 52 -14.44 14.79 9.57
N LYS A 53 -14.43 16.11 9.35
CA LYS A 53 -15.64 16.85 8.96
C LYS A 53 -16.21 16.31 7.66
N TRP A 54 -15.37 16.02 6.67
CA TRP A 54 -15.83 15.41 5.42
C TRP A 54 -16.48 14.04 5.70
N ASN A 55 -15.82 13.15 6.45
CA ASN A 55 -16.33 11.82 6.77
C ASN A 55 -17.65 11.82 7.55
N GLN A 56 -17.94 12.89 8.29
CA GLN A 56 -19.19 13.04 9.05
C GLN A 56 -20.33 13.70 8.26
N THR A 57 -20.02 14.40 7.15
CA THR A 57 -20.99 15.28 6.48
C THR A 57 -21.07 15.11 4.96
N GLY A 58 -20.13 14.39 4.35
CA GLY A 58 -19.96 14.29 2.90
C GLY A 58 -19.54 15.61 2.22
N LYS A 59 -19.21 16.66 2.98
CA LYS A 59 -18.97 18.01 2.44
C LYS A 59 -17.54 18.46 2.66
N ALA A 60 -16.79 18.62 1.56
CA ALA A 60 -15.43 19.15 1.58
C ALA A 60 -15.46 20.68 1.70
N SER A 61 -14.57 21.24 2.52
CA SER A 61 -14.32 22.67 2.50
C SER A 61 -13.43 23.04 1.31
N LYS A 62 -13.55 24.28 0.81
CA LYS A 62 -12.63 24.81 -0.21
C LYS A 62 -11.16 24.70 0.21
N ALA A 63 -10.88 24.84 1.51
CA ALA A 63 -9.54 24.66 2.07
C ALA A 63 -9.03 23.22 1.94
N LEU A 64 -9.87 22.21 2.25
CA LEU A 64 -9.48 20.79 2.11
C LEU A 64 -9.24 20.41 0.64
N ILE A 65 -10.10 20.89 -0.26
CA ILE A 65 -9.93 20.67 -1.71
C ILE A 65 -8.64 21.32 -2.20
N ASN A 66 -8.39 22.59 -1.84
CA ASN A 66 -7.17 23.30 -2.23
C ASN A 66 -5.91 22.64 -1.67
N ALA A 67 -5.95 22.18 -0.41
CA ALA A 67 -4.85 21.43 0.17
C ALA A 67 -4.65 20.10 -0.57
N SER A 68 -5.71 19.37 -0.90
CA SER A 68 -5.60 18.09 -1.63
C SER A 68 -5.01 18.27 -3.03
N LYS A 69 -5.38 19.34 -3.75
CA LYS A 69 -4.74 19.71 -5.02
C LYS A 69 -3.23 19.90 -4.88
N LYS A 70 -2.80 20.66 -3.87
CA LYS A 70 -1.38 20.82 -3.55
C LYS A 70 -0.72 19.48 -3.24
N GLY A 71 -1.39 18.64 -2.46
CA GLY A 71 -0.91 17.30 -2.09
C GLY A 71 -0.66 16.42 -3.31
N MET A 72 -1.59 16.41 -4.27
CA MET A 72 -1.42 15.69 -5.53
C MET A 72 -0.23 16.20 -6.35
N MET A 73 -0.02 17.53 -6.41
CA MET A 73 1.03 18.16 -7.22
C MET A 73 2.42 18.17 -6.58
N GLU A 74 2.53 18.34 -5.26
CA GLU A 74 3.80 18.49 -4.54
C GLU A 74 4.42 17.13 -4.17
N ASN A 75 3.60 16.07 -4.04
CA ASN A 75 4.09 14.71 -3.81
C ASN A 75 4.46 14.03 -5.15
N THR A 76 5.70 14.28 -5.58
CA THR A 76 6.26 13.79 -6.85
C THR A 76 7.30 12.68 -6.69
N ASN A 77 8.00 12.63 -5.56
CA ASN A 77 8.99 11.59 -5.29
C ASN A 77 8.34 10.40 -4.57
N SER A 78 8.33 9.26 -5.24
CA SER A 78 7.78 8.01 -4.70
C SER A 78 8.76 7.23 -3.83
N ASP A 79 10.06 7.54 -3.87
CA ASP A 79 11.12 6.71 -3.30
C ASP A 79 11.07 5.24 -3.77
N ALA A 80 10.55 4.99 -4.99
CA ALA A 80 10.43 3.63 -5.54
C ALA A 80 11.78 2.99 -5.90
N GLY A 81 12.84 3.79 -6.00
CA GLY A 81 14.16 3.35 -6.44
C GLY A 81 14.18 2.89 -7.91
N SER A 82 15.20 2.12 -8.27
CA SER A 82 15.47 1.65 -9.64
C SER A 82 15.40 0.12 -9.79
N ASP A 83 14.69 -0.58 -8.89
CA ASP A 83 14.54 -2.04 -8.98
C ASP A 83 13.74 -2.45 -10.22
N ASN A 84 14.48 -2.92 -11.23
CA ASN A 84 13.96 -3.32 -12.54
C ASN A 84 13.56 -4.80 -12.60
N THR A 85 13.49 -5.50 -11.46
CA THR A 85 13.02 -6.90 -11.42
C THR A 85 11.59 -6.98 -11.94
N LEU A 86 11.40 -7.68 -13.06
CA LEU A 86 10.08 -7.89 -13.66
C LEU A 86 9.31 -8.95 -12.87
N VAL A 87 8.10 -8.61 -12.44
CA VAL A 87 7.24 -9.46 -11.62
C VAL A 87 5.86 -9.61 -12.24
N ASN A 88 5.23 -10.77 -12.01
CA ASN A 88 3.80 -10.94 -12.24
C ASN A 88 3.04 -10.49 -10.99
N VAL A 89 2.31 -9.37 -11.09
CA VAL A 89 1.63 -8.73 -9.96
C VAL A 89 0.58 -9.65 -9.31
N THR A 90 -0.03 -10.55 -10.07
CA THR A 90 -1.01 -11.52 -9.56
C THR A 90 -0.37 -12.80 -9.00
N LYS A 91 0.95 -12.95 -9.12
CA LYS A 91 1.73 -14.13 -8.70
C LYS A 91 3.03 -13.74 -7.97
N LEU A 92 2.97 -12.70 -7.13
CA LEU A 92 4.11 -12.23 -6.35
C LEU A 92 4.57 -13.27 -5.33
N THR A 93 5.89 -13.36 -5.12
CA THR A 93 6.47 -14.13 -4.02
C THR A 93 6.12 -13.50 -2.67
N ASN A 94 6.27 -14.26 -1.59
CA ASN A 94 6.03 -13.72 -0.25
C ASN A 94 6.96 -12.54 0.08
N SER A 95 8.24 -12.59 -0.31
CA SER A 95 9.17 -11.48 -0.06
C SER A 95 8.74 -10.20 -0.77
N GLN A 96 8.32 -10.29 -2.04
CA GLN A 96 7.80 -9.15 -2.82
C GLN A 96 6.55 -8.56 -2.17
N LYS A 97 5.61 -9.40 -1.70
CA LYS A 97 4.40 -8.93 -1.00
C LYS A 97 4.74 -8.21 0.31
N VAL A 98 5.70 -8.72 1.08
CA VAL A 98 6.17 -8.09 2.31
C VAL A 98 6.80 -6.73 2.02
N GLU A 99 7.64 -6.66 0.99
CA GLU A 99 8.30 -5.44 0.55
C GLU A 99 7.28 -4.36 0.17
N LEU A 100 6.32 -4.69 -0.71
CA LEU A 100 5.26 -3.76 -1.13
C LEU A 100 4.37 -3.34 0.04
N SER A 101 4.07 -4.26 0.97
CA SER A 101 3.30 -3.95 2.18
C SER A 101 4.05 -2.96 3.08
N LYS A 102 5.36 -3.15 3.29
CA LYS A 102 6.19 -2.24 4.10
C LYS A 102 6.37 -0.89 3.43
N TYR A 103 6.58 -0.87 2.11
CA TYR A 103 6.64 0.35 1.31
C TYR A 103 5.35 1.18 1.44
N THR A 104 4.20 0.57 1.20
CA THR A 104 2.88 1.23 1.33
C THR A 104 2.65 1.72 2.75
N LEU A 105 3.01 0.90 3.75
CA LEU A 105 2.89 1.27 5.15
C LEU A 105 3.75 2.48 5.52
N SER A 106 4.95 2.62 4.92
CA SER A 106 5.81 3.78 5.12
C SER A 106 5.12 5.06 4.64
N LEU A 107 4.54 5.04 3.43
CA LEU A 107 3.77 6.17 2.90
C LEU A 107 2.64 6.57 3.85
N ILE A 108 1.81 5.61 4.26
CA ILE A 108 0.69 5.85 5.18
C ILE A 108 1.19 6.39 6.52
N ASN A 109 2.21 5.78 7.12
CA ASN A 109 2.72 6.19 8.42
C ASN A 109 3.39 7.57 8.41
N SER A 110 4.04 7.95 7.31
CA SER A 110 4.61 9.28 7.13
C SER A 110 3.52 10.37 7.12
N ALA A 111 2.38 10.13 6.47
CA ALA A 111 1.24 11.04 6.51
C ALA A 111 0.56 11.05 7.90
N ARG A 112 0.43 9.88 8.54
CA ARG A 112 -0.13 9.75 9.90
C ARG A 112 0.67 10.53 10.94
N SER A 113 2.00 10.49 10.89
CA SER A 113 2.85 11.18 11.87
C SER A 113 2.65 12.70 11.86
N GLN A 114 2.48 13.28 10.67
CA GLN A 114 2.19 14.71 10.48
C GLN A 114 0.85 15.15 11.10
N LEU A 115 -0.07 14.20 11.33
CA LEU A 115 -1.35 14.43 12.03
C LEU A 115 -1.31 14.02 13.51
N GLY A 116 -0.13 13.69 14.04
CA GLY A 116 0.06 13.21 15.41
C GLY A 116 -0.57 11.84 15.68
N LYS A 117 -0.74 11.01 14.64
CA LYS A 117 -1.35 9.67 14.75
C LYS A 117 -0.27 8.62 14.98
N LYS A 118 -0.59 7.61 15.80
CA LYS A 118 0.31 6.46 16.03
C LYS A 118 0.51 5.68 14.72
N PRO A 119 1.72 5.15 14.47
CA PRO A 119 1.97 4.35 13.29
C PRO A 119 1.18 3.02 13.34
N TRP A 120 0.79 2.54 12.17
CA TRP A 120 0.38 1.17 11.95
C TRP A 120 1.59 0.26 11.81
N THR A 121 1.39 -1.04 11.95
CA THR A 121 2.48 -2.01 11.88
C THR A 121 2.19 -3.10 10.86
N TYR A 122 3.22 -3.49 10.11
CA TYR A 122 3.13 -4.64 9.24
C TYR A 122 2.87 -5.89 10.10
N ARG A 123 2.00 -6.79 9.61
CA ARG A 123 1.78 -8.09 10.23
C ARG A 123 1.50 -9.13 9.15
N SER A 124 2.16 -10.28 9.21
CA SER A 124 1.93 -11.40 8.29
C SER A 124 0.45 -11.84 8.27
N GLY A 125 -0.24 -11.79 9.42
CA GLY A 125 -1.67 -12.07 9.50
C GLY A 125 -2.56 -11.13 8.68
N ALA A 126 -2.22 -9.84 8.63
CA ALA A 126 -2.93 -8.87 7.81
C ALA A 126 -2.64 -9.12 6.31
N LEU A 127 -1.40 -9.44 5.95
CA LEU A 127 -1.04 -9.82 4.58
C LEU A 127 -1.77 -11.10 4.12
N ARG A 128 -1.82 -12.15 4.94
CA ARG A 128 -2.58 -13.37 4.61
C ARG A 128 -4.08 -13.09 4.47
N PHE A 129 -4.62 -12.19 5.28
CA PHE A 129 -6.00 -11.75 5.10
C PHE A 129 -6.19 -11.00 3.78
N ALA A 130 -5.28 -10.09 3.41
CA ALA A 130 -5.29 -9.43 2.11
C ALA A 130 -5.24 -10.42 0.94
N ASP A 131 -4.40 -11.45 1.02
CA ASP A 131 -4.35 -12.54 0.02
C ASP A 131 -5.67 -13.30 -0.09
N ARG A 132 -6.34 -13.56 1.05
CA ARG A 132 -7.67 -14.19 1.04
C ARG A 132 -8.73 -13.29 0.41
N VAL A 133 -8.69 -11.99 0.65
CA VAL A 133 -9.58 -11.01 0.01
C VAL A 133 -9.34 -10.99 -1.50
N ALA A 134 -8.08 -10.83 -1.93
CA ALA A 134 -7.71 -10.86 -3.34
C ALA A 134 -8.16 -12.16 -4.03
N ASN A 135 -8.04 -13.32 -3.37
CA ASN A 135 -8.54 -14.58 -3.91
C ASN A 135 -10.08 -14.62 -4.02
N GLN A 136 -10.82 -13.99 -3.08
CA GLN A 136 -12.27 -13.88 -3.20
C GLN A 136 -12.66 -13.03 -4.42
N TYR A 137 -11.96 -11.92 -4.67
CA TYR A 137 -12.16 -11.10 -5.86
C TYR A 137 -11.90 -11.89 -7.15
N TYR A 138 -10.71 -12.50 -7.26
CA TYR A 138 -10.31 -13.27 -8.44
C TYR A 138 -11.27 -14.44 -8.74
N THR A 139 -11.60 -15.25 -7.72
CA THR A 139 -12.44 -16.45 -7.93
C THR A 139 -13.87 -16.12 -8.35
N HIS A 140 -14.37 -14.94 -7.98
CA HIS A 140 -15.72 -14.46 -8.29
C HIS A 140 -15.78 -13.41 -9.40
N ASN A 141 -14.66 -13.18 -10.09
CA ASN A 141 -14.55 -12.20 -11.18
C ASN A 141 -15.02 -10.79 -10.77
N LYS A 142 -14.58 -10.34 -9.59
CA LYS A 142 -14.84 -9.01 -9.03
C LYS A 142 -13.60 -8.14 -9.12
N SER A 143 -13.78 -6.82 -9.14
CA SER A 143 -12.68 -5.86 -9.18
C SER A 143 -13.06 -4.50 -8.59
N CYS A 144 -12.05 -3.66 -8.36
CA CYS A 144 -12.20 -2.26 -7.95
C CYS A 144 -12.97 -1.37 -8.96
N TRP A 145 -13.25 -1.86 -10.17
CA TRP A 145 -14.08 -1.17 -11.16
C TRP A 145 -15.55 -1.57 -11.07
N ASP A 146 -15.90 -2.53 -10.21
CA ASP A 146 -17.30 -2.75 -9.83
C ASP A 146 -17.83 -1.55 -9.02
N PRO A 147 -19.15 -1.31 -8.97
CA PRO A 147 -19.71 -0.13 -8.29
C PRO A 147 -19.38 -0.02 -6.81
N ASP A 148 -19.17 -1.14 -6.13
CA ASP A 148 -18.91 -1.24 -4.70
C ASP A 148 -17.88 -2.31 -4.41
N HIS A 149 -17.26 -2.23 -3.22
CA HIS A 149 -16.42 -3.30 -2.68
C HIS A 149 -17.17 -4.65 -2.68
N TYR A 150 -16.43 -5.74 -2.88
CA TYR A 150 -16.99 -7.09 -2.81
C TYR A 150 -17.14 -7.56 -1.34
N VAL A 151 -18.06 -6.92 -0.61
CA VAL A 151 -18.28 -7.12 0.83
C VAL A 151 -18.47 -8.59 1.18
N ALA A 152 -19.28 -9.33 0.41
CA ALA A 152 -19.51 -10.75 0.67
C ALA A 152 -18.20 -11.58 0.64
N GLY A 153 -17.27 -11.25 -0.26
CA GLY A 153 -15.94 -11.85 -0.32
C GLY A 153 -15.08 -11.46 0.88
N ILE A 154 -15.04 -10.18 1.22
CA ILE A 154 -14.29 -9.66 2.37
C ILE A 154 -14.73 -10.33 3.67
N LEU A 155 -16.04 -10.49 3.90
CA LEU A 155 -16.56 -11.12 5.12
C LEU A 155 -16.22 -12.62 5.20
N ARG A 156 -16.23 -13.35 4.07
CA ARG A 156 -15.77 -14.74 4.04
C ARG A 156 -14.28 -14.85 4.35
N ALA A 157 -13.45 -13.97 3.78
CA ALA A 157 -12.03 -13.89 4.06
C ALA A 157 -11.75 -13.50 5.53
N ALA A 158 -12.55 -12.62 6.12
CA ALA A 158 -12.47 -12.22 7.53
C ALA A 158 -12.75 -13.43 8.45
N LYS A 159 -13.85 -14.16 8.22
CA LYS A 159 -14.17 -15.40 8.96
C LYS A 159 -13.06 -16.45 8.84
N ALA A 160 -12.52 -16.62 7.62
CA ALA A 160 -11.40 -17.51 7.34
C ALA A 160 -10.09 -17.08 8.01
N SER A 161 -9.99 -15.82 8.48
CA SER A 161 -8.82 -15.25 9.14
C SER A 161 -8.98 -15.04 10.65
N GLY A 162 -10.08 -15.53 11.24
CA GLY A 162 -10.34 -15.32 12.67
C GLY A 162 -10.70 -13.88 13.02
N LEU A 163 -11.20 -13.13 12.04
CA LEU A 163 -11.67 -11.76 12.18
C LEU A 163 -13.19 -11.70 12.28
N ASN A 164 -13.70 -10.60 12.83
CA ASN A 164 -15.14 -10.36 12.95
C ASN A 164 -15.81 -10.13 11.58
N SER A 165 -16.38 -11.21 11.01
CA SER A 165 -17.13 -11.16 9.75
C SER A 165 -18.50 -10.46 9.85
N ASN A 166 -18.91 -9.98 11.01
CA ASN A 166 -20.15 -9.24 11.19
C ASN A 166 -19.90 -7.72 11.27
N ALA A 167 -18.65 -7.28 11.16
CA ALA A 167 -18.27 -5.87 11.24
C ALA A 167 -18.51 -5.08 9.94
N GLY A 168 -18.93 -5.75 8.85
CA GLY A 168 -19.07 -5.13 7.53
C GLY A 168 -17.72 -4.89 6.83
N GLN A 169 -17.72 -4.00 5.83
CA GLN A 169 -16.50 -3.53 5.16
C GLN A 169 -15.83 -2.47 6.05
N VAL A 170 -14.95 -2.92 6.95
CA VAL A 170 -14.13 -2.05 7.82
C VAL A 170 -12.63 -2.28 7.65
N TYR A 171 -12.27 -3.03 6.60
CA TYR A 171 -10.96 -3.67 6.48
C TYR A 171 -10.15 -3.17 5.29
N GLU A 172 -10.80 -2.80 4.19
CA GLU A 172 -10.15 -2.62 2.91
C GLU A 172 -10.26 -1.19 2.40
N ASP A 173 -9.14 -0.67 1.92
CA ASP A 173 -9.08 0.44 0.99
C ASP A 173 -8.66 -0.13 -0.37
N GLU A 174 -9.45 0.08 -1.43
CA GLU A 174 -9.27 -0.55 -2.74
C GLU A 174 -8.90 0.48 -3.81
N ALA A 175 -8.02 0.09 -4.75
CA ALA A 175 -7.71 0.88 -5.94
C ALA A 175 -7.41 -0.01 -7.14
N GLY A 176 -7.30 0.58 -8.33
CA GLY A 176 -6.80 -0.09 -9.53
C GLY A 176 -5.35 0.28 -9.85
N LEU A 177 -4.61 -0.61 -10.51
CA LEU A 177 -3.38 -0.20 -11.21
C LEU A 177 -3.73 0.47 -12.55
N PRO A 178 -2.91 1.39 -13.07
CA PRO A 178 -3.13 2.02 -14.36
C PRO A 178 -3.24 1.01 -15.50
N ILE A 179 -4.24 1.24 -16.37
CA ILE A 179 -4.46 0.49 -17.61
C ILE A 179 -4.04 1.39 -18.77
N SER A 180 -3.02 0.98 -19.51
CA SER A 180 -2.52 1.70 -20.69
C SER A 180 -1.90 0.72 -21.68
N SER A 181 -1.51 1.18 -22.87
CA SER A 181 -0.78 0.36 -23.84
C SER A 181 0.54 -0.21 -23.28
N GLN A 182 1.19 0.52 -22.37
CA GLN A 182 2.39 0.06 -21.65
C GLN A 182 2.06 -1.03 -20.61
N TYR A 183 0.82 -1.07 -20.14
CA TYR A 183 0.38 -1.82 -18.96
C TYR A 183 -0.78 -2.78 -19.27
N GLY A 184 -0.87 -3.27 -20.51
CA GLY A 184 -1.90 -4.20 -20.99
C GLY A 184 -1.78 -5.65 -20.48
N SER A 185 -0.88 -5.92 -19.53
CA SER A 185 -0.68 -7.24 -18.91
C SER A 185 -0.51 -7.10 -17.39
N ASN A 186 -0.32 -8.23 -16.70
CA ASN A 186 -0.05 -8.27 -15.26
C ASN A 186 1.45 -8.14 -14.90
N LEU A 187 2.31 -7.76 -15.85
CA LEU A 187 3.74 -7.63 -15.63
C LEU A 187 4.13 -6.19 -15.29
N ARG A 188 4.90 -6.00 -14.22
CA ARG A 188 5.47 -4.70 -13.81
C ARG A 188 6.88 -4.92 -13.29
N THR A 189 7.77 -3.93 -13.39
CA THR A 189 8.97 -3.95 -12.53
C THR A 189 8.58 -3.60 -11.10
N MET A 190 9.36 -4.01 -10.11
CA MET A 190 9.13 -3.63 -8.70
C MET A 190 9.12 -2.11 -8.50
N SER A 191 10.00 -1.37 -9.17
CA SER A 191 10.02 0.11 -9.15
C SER A 191 8.73 0.72 -9.72
N VAL A 192 8.25 0.22 -10.86
CA VAL A 192 6.99 0.66 -11.46
C VAL A 192 5.81 0.35 -10.55
N LEU A 193 5.77 -0.85 -9.96
CA LEU A 193 4.69 -1.25 -9.06
C LEU A 193 4.65 -0.37 -7.80
N LYS A 194 5.80 -0.04 -7.21
CA LYS A 194 5.91 0.93 -6.11
C LYS A 194 5.42 2.32 -6.52
N ASN A 195 5.81 2.82 -7.70
CA ASN A 195 5.30 4.09 -8.24
C ASN A 195 3.77 4.11 -8.38
N GLN A 196 3.19 3.01 -8.86
CA GLN A 196 1.74 2.90 -9.02
C GLN A 196 1.03 2.85 -7.67
N ILE A 197 1.57 2.11 -6.69
CA ILE A 197 1.07 2.10 -5.30
C ILE A 197 1.15 3.49 -4.68
N TYR A 198 2.28 4.20 -4.87
CA TYR A 198 2.46 5.56 -4.38
C TYR A 198 1.35 6.47 -4.89
N PHE A 199 1.06 6.42 -6.19
CA PHE A 199 -0.02 7.18 -6.79
C PHE A 199 -1.39 6.78 -6.23
N ASN A 200 -1.65 5.50 -5.98
CA ASN A 200 -2.90 5.03 -5.35
C ASN A 200 -3.07 5.59 -3.93
N VAL A 201 -2.03 5.51 -3.09
CA VAL A 201 -2.06 6.13 -1.75
C VAL A 201 -2.26 7.64 -1.87
N LYS A 202 -1.57 8.30 -2.81
CA LYS A 202 -1.69 9.74 -3.03
C LYS A 202 -3.13 10.15 -3.35
N GLN A 203 -3.79 9.47 -4.29
CA GLN A 203 -5.19 9.71 -4.64
C GLN A 203 -6.14 9.49 -3.45
N MET A 204 -5.97 8.37 -2.74
CA MET A 204 -6.78 8.03 -1.55
C MET A 204 -6.66 9.09 -0.45
N LEU A 205 -5.44 9.59 -0.20
CA LEU A 205 -5.22 10.62 0.82
C LEU A 205 -5.75 11.99 0.36
N PHE A 206 -5.59 12.33 -0.92
CA PHE A 206 -5.90 13.66 -1.42
C PHE A 206 -7.17 13.69 -2.25
N GLY A 207 -8.28 13.25 -1.65
CA GLY A 207 -9.62 13.54 -2.14
C GLY A 207 -10.18 12.57 -3.17
N GLY A 208 -9.68 11.34 -3.21
CA GLY A 208 -10.17 10.32 -4.14
C GLY A 208 -9.96 10.77 -5.59
N PHE A 209 -8.84 11.45 -5.86
CA PHE A 209 -8.61 12.10 -7.15
C PHE A 209 -8.78 11.13 -8.32
N ALA A 210 -9.67 11.46 -9.25
CA ALA A 210 -9.93 10.66 -10.44
C ALA A 210 -9.66 11.47 -11.72
N GLY A 211 -8.44 11.36 -12.25
CA GLY A 211 -8.03 12.05 -13.47
C GLY A 211 -6.56 11.86 -13.84
N SER A 212 -6.11 12.57 -14.86
CA SER A 212 -4.70 12.66 -15.25
C SER A 212 -3.98 13.82 -14.56
N ASP A 213 -2.65 13.85 -14.63
CA ASP A 213 -1.82 14.91 -14.04
C ASP A 213 -2.25 16.32 -14.45
N SER A 214 -2.63 16.52 -15.72
CA SER A 214 -3.11 17.82 -16.22
C SER A 214 -4.42 18.28 -15.57
N GLN A 215 -5.16 17.38 -14.94
CA GLN A 215 -6.45 17.64 -14.29
C GLN A 215 -6.31 17.83 -12.78
N MET A 216 -5.10 17.75 -12.21
CA MET A 216 -4.91 17.91 -10.75
C MET A 216 -5.36 19.28 -10.23
N ASN A 217 -5.46 20.31 -11.06
CA ASN A 217 -6.01 21.62 -10.66
C ASN A 217 -7.55 21.71 -10.70
N ASP A 218 -8.22 20.76 -11.35
CA ASP A 218 -9.68 20.72 -11.47
C ASP A 218 -10.31 20.21 -10.16
N SER A 219 -11.08 21.06 -9.50
CA SER A 219 -11.67 20.75 -8.20
C SER A 219 -12.79 19.70 -8.29
N SER A 220 -13.38 19.49 -9.47
CA SER A 220 -14.42 18.47 -9.67
C SER A 220 -13.88 17.03 -9.65
N ARG A 221 -12.56 16.88 -9.76
CA ARG A 221 -11.86 15.58 -9.72
C ARG A 221 -11.64 15.03 -8.32
N TYR A 222 -12.00 15.79 -7.29
CA TYR A 222 -11.76 15.48 -5.88
C TYR A 222 -13.09 15.19 -5.20
N THR A 223 -13.47 13.92 -5.13
CA THR A 223 -14.84 13.51 -4.83
C THR A 223 -15.00 12.91 -3.43
N GLU A 224 -13.95 12.37 -2.82
CA GLU A 224 -14.10 11.47 -1.65
C GLU A 224 -12.90 11.50 -0.68
N TRP A 225 -13.15 11.39 0.64
CA TRP A 225 -12.10 11.32 1.70
C TRP A 225 -12.38 10.21 2.74
N GLU A 226 -13.21 9.22 2.41
CA GLU A 226 -13.39 7.98 3.19
C GLU A 226 -12.07 7.21 3.33
N HIS A 227 -11.36 6.96 2.23
CA HIS A 227 -10.05 6.30 2.23
C HIS A 227 -9.04 7.09 3.06
N ALA A 228 -8.98 8.42 2.89
CA ALA A 228 -8.18 9.28 3.74
C ALA A 228 -8.56 9.14 5.22
N GLY A 229 -9.86 9.06 5.51
CA GLY A 229 -10.40 8.79 6.83
C GLY A 229 -9.91 7.45 7.40
N ASP A 230 -9.93 6.39 6.60
CA ASP A 230 -9.52 5.06 7.03
C ASP A 230 -8.00 4.92 7.24
N LEU A 231 -7.21 5.38 6.27
CA LEU A 231 -5.75 5.31 6.28
C LEU A 231 -5.13 6.24 7.34
N LEU A 232 -5.69 7.44 7.52
CA LEU A 232 -5.20 8.41 8.50
C LEU A 232 -5.84 8.24 9.89
N GLY A 233 -6.83 7.34 10.03
CA GLY A 233 -7.63 7.20 11.25
C GLY A 233 -8.31 8.52 11.62
N CYS A 234 -9.01 9.09 10.64
CA CYS A 234 -9.75 10.34 10.67
C CYS A 234 -11.20 10.17 10.15
N ARG A 235 -11.80 8.98 10.28
CA ARG A 235 -13.26 8.78 10.07
C ARG A 235 -14.07 9.49 11.15
N THR A 236 -13.58 9.48 12.40
CA THR A 236 -14.28 10.04 13.56
C THR A 236 -13.31 10.69 14.56
N LYS A 237 -13.84 11.45 15.52
CA LYS A 237 -13.01 12.00 16.62
C LYS A 237 -12.58 10.95 17.63
N ASN A 238 -13.43 9.95 17.91
CA ASN A 238 -13.32 9.12 19.12
C ASN A 238 -13.25 7.61 18.85
N TYR A 239 -13.72 7.12 17.70
CA TYR A 239 -13.92 5.69 17.48
C TYR A 239 -12.86 5.05 16.58
N ASP A 240 -11.99 5.85 15.97
CA ASP A 240 -10.97 5.33 15.07
C ASP A 240 -9.93 4.51 15.83
N ALA A 241 -9.56 3.37 15.22
CA ALA A 241 -8.53 2.53 15.80
C ALA A 241 -7.19 3.32 15.85
N LYS A 242 -6.62 3.45 17.05
CA LYS A 242 -5.34 4.15 17.25
C LYS A 242 -4.23 3.54 16.39
N THR A 243 -4.24 2.22 16.24
CA THR A 243 -3.32 1.45 15.39
C THR A 243 -4.06 0.34 14.67
N LYS A 244 -3.57 -0.05 13.48
CA LYS A 244 -3.99 -1.24 12.74
C LYS A 244 -2.77 -2.08 12.38
N TYR A 245 -2.98 -3.38 12.18
CA TYR A 245 -2.06 -4.25 11.44
C TYR A 245 -2.32 -4.11 9.94
N PHE A 246 -1.26 -4.14 9.14
CA PHE A 246 -1.35 -3.79 7.72
C PHE A 246 -0.72 -4.83 6.79
N GLY A 247 -1.31 -4.97 5.60
CA GLY A 247 -0.78 -5.73 4.47
C GLY A 247 -1.45 -5.33 3.15
N VAL A 248 -0.76 -5.56 2.03
CA VAL A 248 -1.27 -5.29 0.67
C VAL A 248 -1.27 -6.56 -0.15
N SER A 249 -2.33 -6.77 -0.93
CA SER A 249 -2.38 -7.83 -1.95
C SER A 249 -3.02 -7.32 -3.24
N PHE A 250 -3.00 -8.15 -4.28
CA PHE A 250 -3.45 -7.80 -5.63
C PHE A 250 -4.31 -8.92 -6.19
N SER A 251 -5.37 -8.56 -6.92
CA SER A 251 -6.18 -9.50 -7.70
C SER A 251 -6.28 -9.03 -9.15
N GLY A 252 -6.36 -9.98 -10.08
CA GLY A 252 -6.70 -9.71 -11.48
C GLY A 252 -8.13 -10.14 -11.79
N LEU A 253 -8.60 -9.83 -13.00
CA LEU A 253 -9.79 -10.48 -13.57
C LEU A 253 -9.38 -11.71 -14.40
N LYS A 254 -10.27 -12.70 -14.49
CA LYS A 254 -10.00 -13.94 -15.24
C LYS A 254 -9.83 -13.67 -16.74
N ASP A 255 -10.67 -12.77 -17.25
CA ASP A 255 -10.80 -12.49 -18.69
C ASP A 255 -10.05 -11.22 -19.12
N ASP A 256 -9.41 -10.51 -18.18
CA ASP A 256 -8.66 -9.28 -18.44
C ASP A 256 -7.46 -9.16 -17.50
N GLN A 257 -6.27 -9.49 -18.03
CA GLN A 257 -5.02 -9.48 -17.26
C GLN A 257 -4.46 -8.07 -17.03
N SER A 258 -5.00 -7.04 -17.71
CA SER A 258 -4.59 -5.65 -17.52
C SER A 258 -5.26 -5.01 -16.30
N LYS A 259 -6.44 -5.51 -15.94
CA LYS A 259 -7.22 -5.06 -14.78
C LYS A 259 -6.72 -5.71 -13.51
N ILE A 260 -5.93 -4.95 -12.75
CA ILE A 260 -5.41 -5.37 -11.45
C ILE A 260 -5.96 -4.45 -10.36
N SER A 261 -6.67 -5.05 -9.40
CA SER A 261 -7.09 -4.40 -8.17
C SER A 261 -6.03 -4.53 -7.08
N VAL A 262 -5.90 -3.48 -6.27
CA VAL A 262 -4.97 -3.35 -5.15
C VAL A 262 -5.80 -3.32 -3.87
N HIS A 263 -5.54 -4.25 -2.97
CA HIS A 263 -6.25 -4.42 -1.71
C HIS A 263 -5.35 -3.97 -0.56
N MET A 264 -5.55 -2.77 -0.04
CA MET A 264 -4.83 -2.26 1.13
C MET A 264 -5.63 -2.59 2.40
N ILE A 265 -5.12 -3.51 3.21
CA ILE A 265 -5.87 -4.06 4.34
C ILE A 265 -5.35 -3.51 5.67
N GLY A 266 -6.26 -2.91 6.44
CA GLY A 266 -6.04 -2.48 7.81
C GLY A 266 -6.88 -3.26 8.83
N VAL A 267 -6.24 -3.98 9.75
CA VAL A 267 -6.92 -4.76 10.80
C VAL A 267 -6.70 -4.11 12.16
N ALA A 268 -7.75 -3.53 12.74
CA ALA A 268 -7.74 -3.09 14.13
C ALA A 268 -7.84 -4.30 15.08
N LYS A 269 -7.10 -4.28 16.20
CA LYS A 269 -7.10 -5.37 17.19
C LYS A 269 -8.50 -5.79 17.67
N ARG A 270 -9.42 -4.83 17.80
CA ARG A 270 -10.82 -5.06 18.22
C ARG A 270 -11.60 -5.98 17.28
N TYR A 271 -11.14 -6.16 16.05
CA TYR A 271 -11.78 -7.03 15.06
C TYR A 271 -11.16 -8.42 14.99
N ILE A 272 -10.13 -8.72 15.80
CA ILE A 272 -9.52 -10.05 15.86
C ILE A 272 -10.24 -10.87 16.93
N GLN A 273 -10.98 -11.89 16.51
CA GLN A 273 -11.71 -12.79 17.41
C GLN A 273 -10.89 -14.03 17.77
N ASN A 274 -9.97 -14.44 16.89
CA ASN A 274 -9.08 -15.57 17.13
C ASN A 274 -7.64 -15.24 16.69
N TYR A 275 -6.79 -14.90 17.65
CA TYR A 275 -5.39 -14.55 17.40
C TYR A 275 -4.55 -15.72 16.86
N LYS A 276 -4.86 -16.96 17.21
CA LYS A 276 -4.14 -18.13 16.66
C LYS A 276 -4.39 -18.21 15.16
N LYS A 277 -5.65 -18.11 14.74
CA LYS A 277 -6.08 -18.13 13.33
C LYS A 277 -5.68 -16.88 12.54
N PHE A 278 -5.52 -15.74 13.22
CA PHE A 278 -5.02 -14.52 12.59
C PHE A 278 -3.49 -14.51 12.43
N ASN A 279 -2.74 -15.14 13.33
CA ASN A 279 -1.27 -15.16 13.26
C ASN A 279 -0.71 -16.29 12.39
N HIS A 280 -1.43 -17.42 12.26
CA HIS A 280 -1.09 -18.57 11.41
C HIS A 280 -2.04 -18.70 10.21
#